data_AF-A0A924ZWE1-F1
#
_entry.id   AF-A0A924ZWE1-F1
#
_cell.length_a   1.000
_cell.length_b   1.000
_cell.length_c   1.000
_cell.angle_alpha   90.00
_cell.angle_beta   90.00
_cell.angle_gamma   90.00
#
_symmetry.space_group_name_H-M   'P 1'
#
loop_
_entity.id
_entity.type
_entity.pdbx_description
1 polymer ?
#
loop_
_entity_poly.entity_id
_entity_poly.type
_entity_poly.pdbx_seq_one_letter_code
_entity_poly.pdbx_strand_id
1 'polypeptide(L)' 'MKKPLMILLSLVLCVMSGACVTHELYSTSVKTSVPMNKPSFNEEVSSFLITNNQQQLVIIGKEHHYIFPL' A
#
# COMPACT_ATOMS: atom_id res chain seq x y z
N MET A 1 -28.79 32.66 -22.01
CA MET A 1 -28.88 31.51 -21.06
C MET A 1 -27.68 30.56 -21.20
N LYS A 2 -26.42 31.06 -21.13
CA LYS A 2 -25.20 30.22 -21.33
C LYS A 2 -24.38 29.97 -20.05
N LYS A 3 -24.65 30.74 -19.00
CA LYS A 3 -23.96 30.67 -17.69
C LYS A 3 -24.17 29.33 -16.95
N PRO A 4 -25.38 28.72 -16.89
CA PRO A 4 -25.54 27.45 -16.18
C PRO A 4 -24.88 26.27 -16.90
N LEU A 5 -24.68 26.37 -18.23
CA LEU A 5 -24.07 25.32 -19.04
C LEU A 5 -22.58 25.13 -18.70
N MET A 6 -21.86 26.22 -18.42
CA MET A 6 -20.43 26.15 -18.08
C MET A 6 -20.17 25.55 -16.69
N ILE A 7 -21.06 25.80 -15.73
CA ILE A 7 -20.96 25.22 -14.38
C ILE A 7 -21.20 23.70 -14.43
N LEU A 8 -22.16 23.26 -15.24
CA LEU A 8 -22.41 21.83 -15.43
C LEU A 8 -21.21 21.14 -16.08
N LEU A 9 -20.58 21.78 -17.08
CA LEU A 9 -19.44 21.22 -17.79
C LEU A 9 -18.22 21.04 -16.87
N SER A 10 -17.95 22.01 -15.98
CA SER A 10 -16.81 21.92 -15.05
C SER A 10 -17.02 20.84 -13.98
N LEU A 11 -18.26 20.64 -13.53
CA LEU A 11 -18.63 19.57 -12.60
C LEU A 11 -18.44 18.19 -13.24
N VAL A 12 -18.88 18.00 -14.49
CA VAL A 12 -18.69 16.73 -15.20
C VAL A 12 -17.19 16.42 -15.40
N LEU A 13 -16.38 17.43 -15.75
CA LEU A 13 -14.93 17.26 -15.89
C LEU A 13 -14.23 16.89 -14.57
N CYS A 14 -14.66 17.45 -13.43
CA CYS A 14 -14.10 17.10 -12.11
C CYS A 14 -14.46 15.68 -11.66
N VAL A 15 -15.70 15.23 -11.91
CA VAL A 15 -16.14 13.89 -11.52
C VAL A 15 -15.48 12.81 -12.39
N MET A 16 -15.32 13.07 -13.69
CA MET A 16 -14.69 12.11 -14.61
C MET A 16 -13.17 12.02 -14.42
N SER A 17 -12.48 13.10 -14.03
CA SER A 17 -11.03 13.05 -13.75
C SER A 17 -10.72 12.41 -12.39
N GLY A 18 -11.60 12.55 -11.39
CA GLY A 18 -11.43 11.91 -10.08
C GLY A 18 -11.63 10.38 -10.09
N ALA A 19 -12.48 9.87 -10.99
CA ALA A 19 -12.82 8.44 -11.04
C ALA A 19 -11.77 7.54 -11.74
N CYS A 20 -10.92 8.08 -12.62
CA CYS A 20 -9.90 7.28 -13.31
C CYS A 20 -8.59 7.13 -12.50
N VAL A 21 -8.27 8.07 -11.60
CA VAL A 21 -6.99 8.07 -10.86
C VAL A 21 -7.01 7.11 -9.66
N THR A 22 -8.19 6.72 -9.17
CA THR A 22 -8.29 5.75 -8.08
C THR A 22 -8.01 4.33 -8.52
N HIS A 23 -8.17 3.98 -9.80
CA HIS A 23 -7.82 2.66 -10.30
C HIS A 23 -6.31 2.39 -10.18
N GLU A 24 -5.45 3.40 -10.40
CA GLU A 24 -3.99 3.23 -10.22
C GLU A 24 -3.61 3.04 -8.75
N LEU A 25 -4.27 3.75 -7.81
CA LEU A 25 -4.05 3.60 -6.37
C LEU A 25 -4.38 2.19 -5.86
N TYR A 26 -5.38 1.51 -6.44
CA TYR A 26 -5.74 0.13 -6.08
C TYR A 26 -5.09 -0.93 -6.99
N SER A 27 -4.58 -0.57 -8.17
CA SER A 27 -3.93 -1.52 -9.10
C SER A 27 -2.61 -2.10 -8.58
N THR A 28 -2.02 -1.49 -7.54
CA THR A 28 -0.80 -2.00 -6.91
C THR A 28 -1.07 -3.11 -5.87
N SER A 29 -2.33 -3.53 -5.69
CA SER A 29 -2.69 -4.62 -4.76
C SER A 29 -2.84 -6.01 -5.41
N VAL A 30 -2.73 -6.13 -6.74
CA VAL A 30 -2.89 -7.44 -7.44
C VAL A 30 -1.82 -7.62 -8.52
N LYS A 31 -0.55 -7.65 -8.09
CA LYS A 31 0.54 -8.33 -8.83
C LYS A 31 1.33 -9.21 -7.87
N THR A 32 0.69 -10.22 -7.30
CA THR A 32 1.35 -11.44 -6.82
C THR A 32 1.74 -12.32 -8.00
N SER A 33 2.45 -11.76 -8.98
CA SER A 33 3.44 -12.54 -9.73
C SER A 33 4.70 -12.51 -8.88
N VAL A 34 4.78 -13.44 -7.92
CA VAL A 34 6.02 -13.69 -7.18
C VAL A 34 7.10 -13.98 -8.22
N PRO A 35 8.13 -13.14 -8.40
CA PRO A 35 9.32 -13.60 -9.09
C PRO A 35 9.90 -14.68 -8.19
N MET A 36 10.09 -15.86 -8.74
CA MET A 36 10.67 -17.06 -8.13
C MET A 36 12.19 -16.87 -7.90
N ASN A 37 12.55 -15.76 -7.28
CA ASN A 37 13.88 -15.34 -6.86
C ASN A 37 13.73 -14.35 -5.69
N LYS A 38 13.06 -14.80 -4.62
CA LYS A 38 13.15 -14.09 -3.35
C LYS A 38 14.56 -14.35 -2.82
N PRO A 39 15.39 -13.33 -2.52
CA PRO A 39 16.62 -13.58 -1.78
C PRO A 39 16.21 -14.32 -0.50
N SER A 40 16.79 -15.49 -0.28
CA SER A 40 16.64 -16.19 1.00
C SER A 40 17.01 -15.18 2.08
N PHE A 41 16.07 -14.90 2.98
CA PHE A 41 16.29 -14.04 4.13
C PHE A 41 17.45 -14.65 4.93
N ASN A 42 18.64 -14.07 4.75
CA ASN A 42 19.86 -14.52 5.39
C ASN A 42 20.36 -13.38 6.27
N GLU A 43 19.63 -13.17 7.36
CA GLU A 43 19.90 -12.17 8.38
C GLU A 43 20.17 -12.91 9.69
N GLU A 44 21.22 -12.50 10.40
CA GLU A 44 21.50 -13.03 11.75
C GLU A 44 20.49 -12.41 12.73
N VAL A 45 19.58 -13.22 13.25
CA VAL A 45 18.54 -12.75 14.18
C VAL A 45 19.10 -12.70 15.60
N SER A 46 19.01 -11.53 16.22
CA SER A 46 19.43 -11.31 17.61
C SER A 46 18.31 -11.63 18.61
N SER A 47 17.08 -11.17 18.34
CA SER A 47 15.95 -11.41 19.24
C SER A 47 14.58 -11.29 18.57
N PHE A 48 13.56 -11.80 19.28
CA PHE A 48 12.16 -11.70 18.91
C PHE A 48 11.38 -11.05 20.05
N LEU A 49 10.51 -10.10 19.72
CA LEU A 49 9.60 -9.47 20.66
C LEU A 49 8.17 -9.61 20.16
N ILE A 50 7.24 -9.92 21.06
CA ILE A 50 5.81 -9.87 20.78
C ILE A 50 5.22 -8.75 21.62
N THR A 51 4.38 -7.91 21.01
CA THR A 51 3.69 -6.84 21.74
C THR A 51 2.76 -7.44 22.79
N ASN A 52 2.54 -6.73 23.90
CA ASN A 52 1.68 -7.24 24.99
C ASN A 52 0.24 -7.56 24.54
N ASN A 53 -0.24 -6.88 23.50
CA ASN A 53 -1.55 -7.14 22.90
C ASN A 53 -1.53 -8.26 21.85
N GLN A 54 -0.40 -8.91 21.62
CA GLN A 54 -0.18 -10.02 20.67
C GLN A 54 -0.51 -9.69 19.21
N GLN A 55 -0.56 -8.40 18.85
CA GLN A 55 -0.90 -7.98 17.49
C GLN A 55 0.30 -7.85 16.57
N GLN A 56 1.51 -7.82 17.12
CA GLN A 56 2.73 -7.59 16.34
C GLN A 56 3.88 -8.46 16.83
N LEU A 57 4.58 -9.05 15.86
CA LEU A 57 5.88 -9.70 16.04
C LEU A 57 6.97 -8.76 15.52
N VAL A 58 7.92 -8.42 16.38
CA VAL A 58 9.11 -7.66 16.01
C VAL A 58 10.30 -8.61 15.97
N ILE A 59 10.98 -8.68 14.83
CA ILE A 59 12.22 -9.43 14.65
C ILE A 59 13.38 -8.45 14.64
N ILE A 60 14.28 -8.57 15.60
CA ILE A 60 15.49 -7.75 15.70
C ILE A 60 16.63 -8.54 15.07
N GLY A 61 16.96 -8.21 13.82
CA GLY A 61 18.19 -8.63 13.16
C GLY A 61 19.38 -7.77 13.57
N LYS A 62 20.56 -8.14 13.10
CA LYS A 62 21.81 -7.43 13.35
C LYS A 62 21.94 -6.18 12.49
N GLU A 63 21.45 -6.24 11.25
CA GLU A 63 21.43 -5.13 10.30
C GLU A 63 20.05 -4.47 10.23
N HIS A 64 18.98 -5.27 10.37
CA HIS A 64 17.61 -4.81 10.12
C HIS A 64 16.62 -5.22 11.22
N HIS A 65 15.64 -4.35 11.48
CA HIS A 65 14.49 -4.69 12.33
C HIS A 65 13.22 -4.79 11.48
N TYR A 66 12.43 -5.81 11.73
CA TYR A 66 11.19 -6.09 11.00
C TYR A 66 10.01 -6.12 11.95
N ILE A 67 8.88 -5.55 11.51
CA ILE A 67 7.62 -5.54 12.26
C ILE A 67 6.57 -6.22 11.41
N PHE A 68 6.02 -7.32 11.91
CA PHE A 68 4.98 -8.10 11.26
C PHE A 68 3.67 -7.97 12.06
N PRO A 69 2.55 -7.62 11.43
CA PRO A 69 1.25 -7.81 12.05
C PRO A 69 0.95 -9.31 12.19
N LEU A 70 0.35 -9.69 13.32
CA LEU A 70 -0.16 -11.04 13.62
C LEU A 70 -1.68 -11.10 13.43
#